data_AF-A0A1V4K069-F1
#
_entry.id   AF-A0A1V4K069-F1
#
_cell.length_a   1.000
_cell.length_b   1.000
_cell.length_c   1.000
_cell.angle_alpha   90.00
_cell.angle_beta   90.00
_cell.angle_gamma   90.00
#
_symmetry.space_group_name_H-M   'P 1'
#
loop_
_entity.id
_entity.type
_entity.pdbx_description
1 polymer ?
#
loop_
_entity_poly.entity_id
_entity_poly.type
_entity_poly.pdbx_seq_one_letter_code
_entity_poly.pdbx_strand_id
1 'polypeptide(L)'
;MLSAQKDLSPQWDKGRIGRGREEDPHEGKIWFHGKISKQEAYNLLMTVGQVCSFLVRPSDNTPGDYSLYFRTNENIQRFKICPTSSNQFMMGGRYYNRVLIIVVVT
;
A
#
# COMPACT_ATOMS: atom_id res chain seq x y z
N MET A 1 46.38 -30.53 15.41
CA MET A 1 45.98 -29.86 16.67
C MET A 1 46.48 -28.42 16.54
N LEU A 2 45.70 -27.35 16.36
CA LEU A 2 44.27 -27.09 16.48
C LEU A 2 43.76 -26.31 15.25
N SER A 3 42.45 -26.47 15.06
CA SER A 3 41.52 -25.89 14.11
C SER A 3 41.64 -24.40 13.83
N ALA A 4 41.64 -24.05 12.54
CA ALA A 4 41.16 -22.75 12.07
C ALA A 4 39.66 -22.62 12.42
N GLN A 5 39.31 -21.68 13.29
CA GLN A 5 37.92 -21.25 13.47
C GLN A 5 37.47 -20.59 12.17
N LYS A 6 36.63 -21.29 11.41
CA LYS A 6 35.81 -20.68 10.35
C LYS A 6 34.83 -19.75 11.03
N ASP A 7 35.00 -18.45 10.80
CA ASP A 7 33.99 -17.45 11.15
C ASP A 7 32.67 -17.81 10.47
N LEU A 8 31.72 -18.26 11.29
CA LEU A 8 30.33 -18.47 10.92
C LEU A 8 29.67 -17.10 10.75
N SER A 9 29.91 -16.49 9.59
CA SER A 9 29.06 -15.42 9.09
C SER A 9 27.65 -15.98 8.87
N PRO A 10 26.57 -15.32 9.37
CA PRO A 10 25.20 -15.79 9.19
C PRO A 10 24.86 -15.96 7.71
N GLN A 11 24.54 -17.20 7.35
CA GLN A 11 24.42 -17.71 5.99
C GLN A 11 23.11 -17.31 5.29
N TRP A 12 22.61 -16.08 5.49
CA TRP A 12 21.30 -15.68 4.95
C TRP A 12 21.33 -15.21 3.49
N ASP A 13 22.49 -15.15 2.84
CA ASP A 13 22.60 -14.47 1.54
C ASP A 13 22.75 -15.37 0.30
N LYS A 14 22.39 -16.66 0.40
CA LYS A 14 22.31 -17.56 -0.77
C LYS A 14 21.06 -18.42 -0.72
N GLY A 15 19.95 -17.87 -1.20
CA GLY A 15 18.70 -18.63 -1.30
C GLY A 15 17.43 -17.88 -1.70
N ARG A 16 17.49 -16.65 -2.23
CA ARG A 16 16.30 -15.99 -2.83
C ARG A 16 16.41 -15.87 -4.34
N ILE A 17 16.68 -16.98 -4.99
CA ILE A 17 16.27 -17.19 -6.37
C ILE A 17 14.74 -17.40 -6.37
N GLY A 18 14.01 -16.43 -6.92
CA GLY A 18 12.61 -16.59 -7.35
C GLY A 18 11.54 -16.69 -6.26
N ARG A 19 11.27 -15.62 -5.50
CA ARG A 19 9.89 -15.39 -5.07
C ARG A 19 9.21 -14.62 -6.20
N GLY A 20 8.27 -15.27 -6.88
CA GLY A 20 7.40 -14.63 -7.86
C GLY A 20 6.85 -13.32 -7.29
N ARG A 21 6.63 -12.33 -8.17
CA ARG A 21 6.05 -11.03 -7.83
C ARG A 21 4.86 -11.25 -6.89
N GLU A 22 5.06 -11.01 -5.60
CA GLU A 22 3.98 -11.13 -4.62
C GLU A 22 3.08 -9.94 -4.91
N GLU A 23 1.99 -10.20 -5.61
CA GLU A 23 0.97 -9.20 -5.94
C GLU A 23 0.47 -8.59 -4.62
N ASP A 24 0.19 -7.28 -4.62
CA ASP A 24 -0.29 -6.60 -3.41
C ASP A 24 -1.55 -7.33 -2.90
N PRO A 25 -1.72 -7.52 -1.57
CA PRO A 25 -2.87 -8.24 -1.02
C PRO A 25 -4.23 -7.64 -1.39
N HIS A 26 -4.26 -6.42 -1.92
CA HIS A 26 -5.46 -5.75 -2.41
C HIS A 26 -5.65 -5.83 -3.94
N GLU A 27 -4.76 -6.51 -4.67
CA GLU A 27 -4.95 -6.74 -6.11
C GLU A 27 -6.30 -7.44 -6.40
N GLY A 28 -6.93 -7.01 -7.49
CA GLY A 28 -8.26 -7.46 -7.89
C GLY A 28 -9.44 -6.85 -7.10
N LYS A 29 -9.20 -6.01 -6.07
CA LYS A 29 -10.28 -5.23 -5.45
C LYS A 29 -10.67 -4.07 -6.37
N ILE A 30 -11.96 -3.85 -6.58
CA ILE A 30 -12.51 -2.82 -7.49
C ILE A 30 -12.04 -1.39 -7.17
N TRP A 31 -11.67 -1.15 -5.92
CA TRP A 31 -11.23 0.15 -5.42
C TRP A 31 -9.70 0.29 -5.36
N PHE A 32 -8.96 -0.76 -5.67
CA PHE A 32 -7.50 -0.78 -5.59
C PHE A 32 -6.86 -0.68 -6.97
N HIS A 33 -5.90 0.24 -7.11
CA HIS A 33 -5.20 0.50 -8.35
C HIS A 33 -3.68 0.44 -8.11
N GLY A 34 -3.12 -0.77 -8.17
CA GLY A 34 -1.71 -1.05 -7.87
C GLY A 34 -0.70 -0.44 -8.86
N LYS A 35 -1.12 -0.12 -10.09
CA LYS A 35 -0.22 0.19 -11.21
C LYS A 35 -0.42 1.55 -11.86
N ILE A 36 -1.19 2.44 -11.24
CA ILE A 36 -1.33 3.82 -11.74
C ILE A 36 -0.27 4.73 -11.08
N SER A 37 -0.27 6.00 -11.38
CA SER A 37 0.50 7.07 -10.71
C SER A 37 -0.45 7.97 -9.93
N LYS A 38 0.12 8.87 -9.11
CA LYS A 38 -0.67 9.97 -8.51
C LYS A 38 -1.46 10.76 -9.55
N GLN A 39 -0.85 11.13 -10.69
CA GLN A 39 -1.54 11.92 -11.71
C GLN A 39 -2.68 11.14 -12.37
N GLU A 40 -2.46 9.86 -12.68
CA GLU A 40 -3.50 9.01 -13.26
C GLU A 40 -4.67 8.79 -12.28
N ALA A 41 -4.39 8.68 -10.97
CA ALA A 41 -5.44 8.63 -9.94
C ALA A 41 -6.33 9.88 -9.96
N TYR A 42 -5.72 11.08 -10.02
CA TYR A 42 -6.46 12.34 -10.16
C TYR A 42 -7.29 12.36 -11.43
N ASN A 43 -6.67 12.03 -12.57
CA ASN A 43 -7.35 12.03 -13.86
C ASN A 43 -8.54 11.08 -13.86
N LEU A 44 -8.37 9.84 -13.38
CA LEU A 44 -9.42 8.83 -13.33
C LEU A 44 -10.63 9.28 -12.51
N LEU A 45 -10.39 9.85 -11.32
CA LEU A 45 -11.48 10.36 -10.49
C LEU A 45 -12.19 11.56 -11.13
N MET A 46 -11.49 12.43 -11.85
CA MET A 46 -12.09 13.59 -12.51
C MET A 46 -12.86 13.24 -13.79
N THR A 47 -12.37 12.28 -14.58
CA THR A 47 -12.95 11.96 -15.90
C THR A 47 -13.95 10.82 -15.86
N VAL A 48 -13.70 9.79 -15.03
CA VAL A 48 -14.55 8.59 -14.95
C VAL A 48 -15.34 8.56 -13.64
N GLY A 49 -14.73 8.99 -12.54
CA GLY A 49 -15.38 9.05 -11.23
C GLY A 49 -16.51 10.07 -11.19
N GLN A 50 -17.38 9.93 -10.19
CA GLN A 50 -18.38 10.94 -9.80
C GLN A 50 -18.02 11.52 -8.42
N VAL A 51 -18.76 12.54 -7.97
CA VAL A 51 -18.66 12.98 -6.57
C VAL A 51 -18.90 11.79 -5.64
N CYS A 52 -18.15 11.73 -4.54
CA CYS A 52 -18.06 10.61 -3.60
C CYS A 52 -17.42 9.33 -4.18
N SER A 53 -16.88 9.36 -5.40
CA SER A 53 -16.01 8.28 -5.87
C SER A 53 -14.65 8.34 -5.19
N PHE A 54 -14.03 7.18 -5.04
CA PHE A 54 -12.73 7.04 -4.41
C PHE A 54 -11.90 5.94 -5.04
N LEU A 55 -10.61 5.93 -4.73
CA LEU A 55 -9.71 4.82 -5.05
C LEU A 55 -8.54 4.79 -4.06
N VAL A 56 -7.92 3.62 -3.93
CA VAL A 56 -6.69 3.40 -3.15
C VAL A 56 -5.57 2.95 -4.07
N ARG A 57 -4.37 3.44 -3.82
CA ARG A 57 -3.14 2.99 -4.48
C ARG A 57 -1.96 2.88 -3.51
N PRO A 58 -0.90 2.15 -3.87
CA PRO A 58 0.39 2.26 -3.18
C PRO A 58 0.92 3.69 -3.17
N SER A 59 1.59 4.09 -2.10
CA SER A 59 2.24 5.38 -1.98
C SER A 59 3.53 5.44 -2.81
N ASP A 60 3.68 6.51 -3.61
CA ASP A 60 4.90 6.72 -4.42
C ASP A 60 6.12 7.08 -3.54
N ASN A 61 5.88 7.77 -2.41
CA ASN A 61 6.94 8.36 -1.59
C ASN A 61 7.30 7.52 -0.38
N THR A 62 6.46 6.56 0.01
CA THR A 62 6.68 5.75 1.21
C THR A 62 6.32 4.30 0.93
N PRO A 63 7.31 3.45 0.60
CA PRO A 63 7.07 2.04 0.31
C PRO A 63 6.30 1.35 1.44
N GLY A 64 5.27 0.59 1.07
CA GLY A 64 4.38 -0.12 2.01
C GLY A 64 3.18 0.70 2.50
N ASP A 65 3.22 2.04 2.41
CA ASP A 65 2.04 2.87 2.70
C ASP A 65 1.09 2.91 1.50
N TYR A 66 -0.15 3.28 1.77
CA TYR A 66 -1.17 3.52 0.76
C TYR A 66 -1.66 4.97 0.78
N SER A 67 -2.22 5.40 -0.36
CA SER A 67 -2.91 6.68 -0.51
C SER A 67 -4.35 6.43 -0.95
N LEU A 68 -5.31 6.90 -0.16
CA LEU A 68 -6.72 7.00 -0.52
C LEU A 68 -6.97 8.35 -1.18
N TYR A 69 -7.63 8.34 -2.32
CA TYR A 69 -8.10 9.52 -3.04
C TYR A 69 -9.62 9.53 -3.00
N PHE A 70 -10.22 10.66 -2.62
CA PHE A 70 -11.67 10.83 -2.50
C PHE A 70 -12.10 12.09 -3.23
N ARG A 71 -13.08 11.98 -4.14
CA ARG A 71 -13.61 13.11 -4.92
C ARG A 71 -14.76 13.79 -4.17
N THR A 72 -14.55 15.05 -3.79
CA THR A 72 -15.62 15.95 -3.32
C THR A 72 -16.27 16.69 -4.49
N ASN A 73 -17.22 17.59 -4.20
CA ASN A 73 -17.79 18.48 -5.20
C ASN A 73 -16.76 19.45 -5.78
N GLU A 74 -15.80 19.89 -4.97
CA GLU A 74 -14.86 20.97 -5.27
C GLU A 74 -13.49 20.45 -5.73
N ASN A 75 -13.02 19.34 -5.14
CA ASN A 75 -11.66 18.84 -5.37
C ASN A 75 -11.52 17.35 -5.06
N ILE A 76 -10.29 16.84 -5.16
CA ILE A 76 -9.93 15.50 -4.69
C ILE A 76 -9.05 15.62 -3.46
N GLN A 77 -9.52 15.05 -2.36
CA GLN A 77 -8.78 14.93 -1.11
C GLN A 77 -7.93 13.66 -1.12
N ARG A 78 -6.77 13.72 -0.45
CA ARG A 78 -5.84 12.60 -0.35
C ARG A 78 -5.53 12.29 1.10
N PHE A 79 -5.67 11.03 1.48
CA PHE A 79 -5.41 10.54 2.83
C PHE A 79 -4.33 9.47 2.82
N LYS A 80 -3.46 9.53 3.82
CA LYS A 80 -2.42 8.53 4.03
C LYS A 80 -2.96 7.37 4.85
N ILE A 81 -2.70 6.15 4.42
CA ILE A 81 -2.98 4.93 5.15
C ILE A 81 -1.65 4.23 5.41
N CYS A 82 -1.26 4.09 6.67
CA CYS A 82 0.01 3.46 7.06
C CYS A 82 -0.26 2.11 7.72
N PRO A 83 0.32 0.99 7.25
CA PRO A 83 0.35 -0.23 8.04
C PRO A 83 1.14 -0.03 9.33
N THR A 84 0.81 -0.82 10.35
CA THR A 84 1.39 -0.78 11.69
C THR A 84 2.00 -2.13 12.04
N SER A 85 2.88 -2.17 13.05
CA SER A 85 3.50 -3.42 13.52
C SER A 85 2.51 -4.40 14.15
N SER A 86 1.32 -3.95 14.55
CA SER A 86 0.23 -4.78 15.09
C SER A 86 -0.71 -5.35 14.02
N ASN A 87 -0.30 -5.34 12.74
CA ASN A 87 -1.12 -5.78 11.60
C ASN A 87 -2.45 -5.00 11.46
N GLN A 88 -2.43 -3.72 11.79
CA GLN A 88 -3.52 -2.76 11.58
C GLN A 88 -3.10 -1.66 10.61
N PHE A 89 -4.06 -0.88 10.13
CA PHE A 89 -3.87 0.29 9.29
C PHE A 89 -4.28 1.55 10.03
N MET A 90 -3.40 2.55 10.04
CA MET A 90 -3.65 3.87 10.62
C MET A 90 -4.05 4.87 9.53
N MET A 91 -5.14 5.60 9.75
CA MET A 91 -5.53 6.76 8.95
C MET A 91 -6.16 7.83 9.87
N GLY A 92 -5.66 9.07 9.78
CA GLY A 92 -6.22 10.20 10.54
C GLY A 92 -6.22 10.00 12.06
N GLY A 93 -5.23 9.29 12.61
CA GLY A 93 -5.13 8.98 14.04
C GLY A 93 -6.03 7.84 14.53
N ARG A 94 -6.77 7.17 13.63
CA ARG A 94 -7.59 5.99 13.93
C ARG A 94 -6.96 4.73 13.36
N TYR A 95 -7.25 3.60 14.00
CA TYR A 95 -6.69 2.29 13.65
C TYR A 95 -7.79 1.35 13.16
N TYR A 96 -7.49 0.59 12.12
CA TYR A 96 -8.44 -0.29 11.44
C TYR A 96 -7.79 -1.64 11.13
N ASN A 97 -8.54 -2.73 11.28
CA ASN A 97 -7.99 -4.07 11.03
C ASN A 97 -7.85 -4.40 9.54
N ARG A 98 -8.52 -3.65 8.65
CA ARG A 98 -8.49 -3.86 7.19
C ARG A 98 -8.64 -2.54 6.45
N VAL A 99 -7.96 -2.39 5.31
CA VAL A 99 -8.15 -1.25 4.39
C VAL A 99 -9.60 -1.14 3.92
N LEU A 100 -10.30 -2.27 3.75
CA LEU A 100 -11.72 -2.26 3.39
C LEU A 100 -12.58 -1.50 4.41
N ILE A 101 -12.25 -1.55 5.71
CA ILE A 101 -13.03 -0.82 6.73
C ILE A 101 -12.81 0.68 6.55
N ILE A 102 -11.58 1.12 6.26
CA ILE A 102 -11.28 2.52 5.97
C ILE A 102 -12.11 3.00 4.77
N VAL A 103 -12.13 2.20 3.72
CA VAL A 103 -12.88 2.48 2.48
C VAL A 103 -14.39 2.57 2.70
N VAL A 104 -14.95 1.78 3.60
CA VAL A 104 -16.42 1.76 3.86
C VAL A 104 -16.87 2.93 4.74
N VAL A 105 -15.97 3.52 5.53
CA VAL A 105 -16.31 4.65 6.43
C VAL A 105 -16.01 6.02 5.84
N THR A 106 -15.44 6.07 4.63
CA THR A 106 -15.16 7.29 3.87
C THR A 106 -16.23 7.51 2.81
#